data_AF-A0A942A4N5-F1
#
_entry.id   AF-A0A942A4N5-F1
#
_cell.length_a   1.000
_cell.length_b   1.000
_cell.length_c   1.000
_cell.angle_alpha   90.00
_cell.angle_beta   90.00
_cell.angle_gamma   90.00
#
_symmetry.space_group_name_H-M   'P 1'
#
loop_
_entity.id
_entity.type
_entity.pdbx_description
1 polymer ?
#
loop_
_entity_poly.entity_id
_entity_poly.type
_entity_poly.pdbx_seq_one_letter_code
_entity_poly.pdbx_strand_id
1 'polypeptide(L)'
;MFPEGGRQTGDHIVDLFDGTAYLAARTGASVVPVGISGTEEAMPTGSRFPRPARVCVAVGEPIPPPDRNAPRSVLREWTTTLTAGLQEAQNTAVSLG
;
A
#
# COMPACT_ATOMS: atom_id res chain seq x y z
N MET A 1 0.03 6.09 4.89
CA MET A 1 -1.41 5.75 5.00
C MET A 1 -1.54 4.28 4.64
N PHE A 2 -2.36 3.52 5.36
CA PHE A 2 -2.64 2.11 5.05
C PHE A 2 -4.04 2.02 4.42
N PRO A 3 -4.15 2.04 3.07
CA PRO A 3 -5.42 2.04 2.35
C PRO A 3 -6.30 0.80 2.60
N GLU A 4 -5.74 -0.25 3.19
CA GLU A 4 -6.38 -1.50 3.61
C GLU A 4 -7.06 -1.40 5.00
N GLY A 5 -6.75 -0.36 5.79
CA GLY A 5 -7.37 -0.12 7.10
C GLY A 5 -6.95 -1.05 8.24
N GLY A 6 -6.14 -2.07 8.00
CA GLY A 6 -5.66 -3.03 9.00
C GLY A 6 -4.43 -3.81 8.55
N ARG A 7 -3.88 -4.68 9.40
CA ARG A 7 -2.78 -5.58 8.98
C ARG A 7 -3.36 -6.68 8.09
N GLN A 8 -2.89 -6.77 6.84
CA GLN A 8 -3.16 -7.92 5.99
C GLN A 8 -2.17 -9.05 6.30
N THR A 9 -2.61 -10.29 6.06
CA THR A 9 -1.79 -11.49 6.18
C THR A 9 -1.52 -12.03 4.78
N GLY A 10 -0.27 -12.35 4.49
CA GLY A 10 0.17 -12.78 3.16
C GLY A 10 0.59 -11.63 2.24
N ASP A 11 0.99 -11.98 1.03
CA ASP A 11 1.67 -11.05 0.10
C ASP A 11 0.73 -10.41 -0.94
N HIS A 12 -0.56 -10.74 -0.88
CA HIS A 12 -1.54 -10.22 -1.83
C HIS A 12 -2.23 -8.98 -1.29
N ILE A 13 -2.15 -7.89 -2.06
CA ILE A 13 -2.86 -6.65 -1.78
C ILE A 13 -4.29 -6.77 -2.31
N VAL A 14 -5.26 -6.84 -1.40
CA VAL A 14 -6.69 -6.90 -1.72
C VAL A 14 -7.47 -5.77 -1.06
N ASP A 15 -8.64 -5.45 -1.62
CA ASP A 15 -9.66 -4.57 -1.02
C ASP A 15 -9.16 -3.22 -0.49
N LEU A 16 -8.61 -2.38 -1.38
CA LEU A 16 -8.28 -1.00 -1.03
C LEU A 16 -9.55 -0.14 -0.90
N PHE A 17 -9.60 0.69 0.14
CA PHE A 17 -10.63 1.70 0.27
C PHE A 17 -10.37 2.91 -0.65
N ASP A 18 -11.43 3.38 -1.33
CA ASP A 18 -11.43 4.59 -2.17
C ASP A 18 -11.07 5.89 -1.39
N GLY A 19 -10.98 5.82 -0.06
CA GLY A 19 -10.59 6.96 0.79
C GLY A 19 -9.22 7.53 0.43
N THR A 20 -8.31 6.71 -0.09
CA THR A 20 -6.98 7.16 -0.54
C THR A 20 -7.07 8.01 -1.80
N ALA A 21 -7.86 7.56 -2.78
CA ALA A 21 -8.11 8.34 -4.00
C ALA A 21 -8.78 9.68 -3.67
N TYR A 22 -9.73 9.68 -2.74
CA TYR A 22 -10.40 10.89 -2.27
C TYR A 22 -9.43 11.89 -1.61
N LEU A 23 -8.55 11.41 -0.72
CA LEU A 23 -7.58 12.26 -0.04
C LEU A 23 -6.53 12.82 -1.01
N ALA A 24 -6.04 11.99 -1.93
CA ALA A 24 -5.12 12.42 -2.98
C ALA A 24 -5.75 13.53 -3.84
N ALA A 25 -6.99 13.34 -4.32
CA ALA A 25 -7.72 14.32 -5.12
C ALA A 25 -7.92 15.65 -4.38
N ARG A 26 -8.22 15.58 -3.08
CA ARG A 26 -8.54 16.76 -2.26
C ARG A 26 -7.30 17.56 -1.87
N THR A 27 -6.16 16.88 -1.68
CA THR A 27 -4.90 17.49 -1.25
C THR A 27 -3.98 17.88 -2.41
N GLY A 28 -4.15 17.25 -3.58
CA GLY A 28 -3.23 17.40 -4.72
C GLY A 28 -1.89 16.70 -4.49
N ALA A 29 -1.79 15.79 -3.51
CA ALA A 29 -0.56 15.08 -3.20
C ALA A 29 -0.41 13.82 -4.07
N SER A 30 0.80 13.60 -4.59
CA SER A 30 1.16 12.32 -5.19
C SER A 30 1.23 11.22 -4.13
N VAL A 31 0.82 10.01 -4.49
CA VAL A 31 0.85 8.82 -3.63
C VAL A 31 1.94 7.88 -4.09
N VAL A 32 2.81 7.47 -3.18
CA VAL A 32 3.92 6.55 -3.47
C VAL A 32 3.57 5.17 -2.90
N PRO A 33 3.44 4.11 -3.73
CA PRO A 33 3.27 2.75 -3.26
C PRO A 33 4.52 2.26 -2.52
N VAL A 34 4.34 1.60 -1.38
CA VAL A 34 5.45 1.03 -0.59
C VAL A 34 5.08 -0.37 -0.15
N GLY A 35 5.92 -1.34 -0.51
CA GLY A 35 5.84 -2.73 -0.06
C GLY A 35 6.78 -2.97 1.12
N ILE A 36 6.33 -3.77 2.09
CA ILE A 36 7.09 -4.08 3.30
C ILE A 36 6.97 -5.58 3.57
N SER A 37 8.11 -6.28 3.66
CA SER A 37 8.16 -7.73 3.92
C SER A 37 8.95 -8.04 5.19
N GLY A 38 8.73 -9.24 5.75
CA GLY A 38 9.43 -9.73 6.96
C GLY A 38 8.95 -9.13 8.29
N THR A 39 7.99 -8.21 8.27
CA THR A 39 7.42 -7.60 9.49
C THR A 39 6.53 -8.55 10.27
N GLU A 40 5.84 -9.48 9.61
CA GLU A 40 5.07 -10.54 10.27
C GLU A 40 5.98 -11.46 11.09
N GLU A 41 7.15 -11.78 10.55
CA GLU A 41 8.16 -12.53 11.30
C GLU A 41 8.76 -11.68 12.43
N ALA A 42 9.08 -10.42 12.16
CA ALA A 42 9.64 -9.52 13.17
C ALA A 42 8.69 -9.33 14.37
N MET A 43 7.38 -9.25 14.13
CA MET A 43 6.37 -9.07 15.18
C MET A 43 5.07 -9.80 14.84
N PRO A 44 5.01 -11.12 15.13
CA PRO A 44 3.82 -11.92 14.85
C PRO A 44 2.60 -11.42 15.63
N THR A 45 1.41 -11.64 15.09
CA THR A 45 0.15 -11.31 15.77
C THR A 45 0.09 -11.98 17.15
N GLY A 46 -0.16 -11.18 18.19
CA GLY A 46 -0.18 -11.65 19.58
C GLY A 46 1.18 -11.61 20.31
N SER A 47 2.28 -11.34 19.60
CA SER A 47 3.57 -11.10 20.26
C SER A 47 3.59 -9.75 20.98
N ARG A 48 4.14 -9.73 22.19
CA ARG A 48 4.37 -8.50 22.96
C ARG A 48 5.70 -7.82 22.63
N PHE A 49 6.65 -8.56 22.03
CA PHE A 49 7.99 -8.06 21.72
C PHE A 49 8.41 -8.46 20.30
N PRO A 50 9.10 -7.57 19.56
CA PRO A 50 9.68 -7.92 18.28
C PRO A 50 10.87 -8.87 18.47
N ARG A 51 11.10 -9.74 17.49
CA ARG A 51 12.31 -10.58 17.38
C ARG A 51 13.14 -10.12 16.18
N PRO A 52 14.48 -10.27 16.22
CA PRO A 52 15.31 -10.00 15.05
C PRO A 52 14.84 -10.83 13.85
N ALA A 53 14.50 -10.15 12.76
CA ALA A 53 14.13 -10.74 11.48
C ALA A 53 14.60 -9.79 10.38
N ARG A 54 14.78 -10.31 9.17
CA ARG A 54 15.10 -9.49 8.01
C ARG A 54 13.83 -8.76 7.57
N VAL A 55 13.90 -7.44 7.48
CA VAL A 55 12.81 -6.60 6.97
C VAL A 55 13.29 -5.93 5.70
N CYS A 56 12.50 -6.04 4.64
CA CYS A 56 12.79 -5.39 3.36
C CYS A 56 11.67 -4.40 3.02
N VAL A 57 12.07 -3.28 2.41
CA VAL A 57 11.17 -2.22 1.96
C VAL A 57 11.48 -1.94 0.50
N ALA A 58 10.43 -1.89 -0.32
CA ALA A 58 10.53 -1.47 -1.71
C ALA A 58 9.60 -0.28 -1.94
N VAL A 59 10.12 0.75 -2.60
CA VAL A 59 9.41 1.98 -2.90
C VAL A 59 9.11 2.00 -4.39
N GLY A 60 7.84 2.12 -4.74
CA GLY A 60 7.39 2.21 -6.13
C GLY A 60 7.39 3.64 -6.67
N GLU A 61 6.95 3.78 -7.91
CA GLU A 61 6.87 5.09 -8.58
C GLU A 61 5.72 5.96 -8.03
N PRO A 62 5.90 7.29 -7.91
CA PRO A 62 4.83 8.19 -7.51
C PRO A 62 3.66 8.19 -8.48
N ILE A 63 2.45 7.98 -7.96
CA ILE A 63 1.19 8.09 -8.69
C ILE A 63 0.64 9.51 -8.48
N PRO A 64 0.43 10.30 -9.56
CA PRO A 64 -0.15 11.64 -9.44
C PRO A 64 -1.59 11.56 -8.93
N PRO A 65 -2.08 12.58 -8.20
CA PRO A 65 -3.45 12.58 -7.69
C PRO A 65 -4.46 12.60 -8.85
N PRO A 66 -5.65 11.99 -8.68
CA PRO A 66 -6.74 12.19 -9.62
C PRO A 66 -7.27 13.63 -9.51
N ASP A 67 -8.01 14.10 -10.52
CA ASP A 67 -8.64 15.41 -10.47
C ASP A 67 -9.58 15.53 -9.26
N ARG A 68 -9.57 16.69 -8.60
CA ARG A 68 -10.40 17.00 -7.43
C ARG A 68 -11.90 16.75 -7.67
N ASN A 69 -12.37 16.99 -8.89
CA ASN A 69 -13.77 16.84 -9.29
C ASN A 69 -14.00 15.58 -10.15
N ALA A 70 -13.05 14.64 -10.15
CA ALA A 70 -13.16 13.41 -10.91
C ALA A 70 -14.43 12.61 -10.54
N PRO A 71 -15.13 12.01 -11.51
CA PRO A 71 -16.26 11.13 -11.23
C PRO A 71 -15.79 9.88 -10.46
N ARG A 72 -16.72 9.23 -9.74
CA ARG A 72 -16.42 8.03 -8.94
C ARG A 72 -15.76 6.90 -9.73
N SER A 73 -16.05 6.76 -11.03
CA SER A 73 -15.40 5.77 -11.90
C SER A 73 -13.90 6.02 -12.03
N VAL A 74 -13.48 7.27 -12.18
CA VAL A 74 -12.07 7.66 -12.27
C VAL A 74 -11.36 7.44 -10.94
N LEU A 75 -12.03 7.73 -9.81
CA LEU A 75 -11.46 7.43 -8.49
C LEU A 75 -11.20 5.92 -8.30
N ARG A 76 -12.12 5.07 -8.77
CA ARG A 76 -11.96 3.60 -8.71
C ARG A 76 -10.85 3.09 -9.62
N GLU A 77 -10.71 3.66 -10.81
CA GLU A 77 -9.62 3.33 -11.73
C GLU A 77 -8.26 3.75 -11.15
N TRP A 78 -8.22 4.92 -10.53
CA TRP A 78 -7.04 5.38 -9.81
C TRP A 78 -6.71 4.45 -8.62
N THR A 79 -7.72 4.04 -7.83
CA THR A 79 -7.53 3.04 -6.75
C THR A 79 -6.98 1.73 -7.32
N THR A 80 -7.45 1.29 -8.48
CA THR A 80 -6.95 0.08 -9.16
C THR A 80 -5.47 0.21 -9.54
N THR A 81 -5.08 1.38 -10.04
CA THR A 81 -3.68 1.70 -10.36
C THR A 81 -2.81 1.66 -9.10
N LEU A 82 -3.31 2.21 -8.00
CA LEU A 82 -2.64 2.14 -6.70
C LEU A 82 -2.50 0.69 -6.20
N THR A 83 -3.54 -0.13 -6.33
CA THR A 83 -3.48 -1.56 -5.97
C THR A 83 -2.38 -2.29 -6.74
N ALA A 84 -2.29 -2.07 -8.05
CA ALA A 84 -1.26 -2.68 -8.88
C ALA A 84 0.15 -2.24 -8.45
N GLY A 85 0.37 -0.94 -8.22
CA GLY A 85 1.66 -0.42 -7.75
C GLY A 85 2.04 -0.92 -6.37
N LEU A 86 1.08 -1.08 -5.46
CA LEU A 86 1.31 -1.67 -4.13
C LEU A 86 1.67 -3.15 -4.23
N GLN A 87 1.01 -3.91 -5.10
CA GLN A 87 1.34 -5.32 -5.32
C GLN A 87 2.75 -5.48 -5.90
N GLU A 88 3.14 -4.64 -6.85
CA GLU A 88 4.50 -4.65 -7.42
C GLU A 88 5.56 -4.32 -6.37
N ALA A 89 5.32 -3.28 -5.57
CA ALA A 89 6.21 -2.93 -4.47
C ALA A 89 6.29 -4.07 -3.42
N GLN A 90 5.16 -4.71 -3.10
CA GLN A 90 5.13 -5.84 -2.17
C GLN A 90 5.93 -7.04 -2.72
N ASN A 91 5.72 -7.42 -3.97
CA ASN A 91 6.47 -8.50 -4.62
C ASN A 91 7.97 -8.22 -4.62
N THR A 92 8.36 -6.97 -4.89
CA THR A 92 9.76 -6.54 -4.85
C THR A 92 10.33 -6.69 -3.45
N ALA A 93 9.63 -6.18 -2.42
CA ALA A 93 10.06 -6.30 -1.03
C ALA A 93 10.21 -7.77 -0.60
N VAL A 94 9.28 -8.65 -0.99
CA VAL A 94 9.35 -10.09 -0.72
C VAL A 94 10.57 -10.72 -1.39
N SER A 95 10.86 -10.37 -2.65
CA SER A 95 12.02 -10.93 -3.39
C SER A 95 13.39 -10.53 -2.83
N LEU A 96 13.45 -9.46 -2.03
CA LEU A 96 14.68 -8.98 -1.42
C LEU A 96 15.04 -9.73 -0.13
N GLY A 97 14.04 -10.31 0.55
CA GLY A 97 14.15 -10.98 1.86
C GLY A 97 14.69 -12.38 1.78
#